data_AF-A0A2V9TXE5-F1
#
_entry.id   AF-A0A2V9TXE5-F1
#
_cell.length_a   1.000
_cell.length_b   1.000
_cell.length_c   1.000
_cell.angle_alpha   90.00
_cell.angle_beta   90.00
_cell.angle_gamma   90.00
#
_symmetry.space_group_name_H-M   'P 1'
#
loop_
_entity.id
_entity.type
_entity.pdbx_description
1 polymer ?
#
loop_
_entity_poly.entity_id
_entity_poly.type
_entity_poly.pdbx_seq_one_letter_code
_entity_poly.pdbx_strand_id
1 'polypeptide(L)'
;MGSAVKTFQVENRGNVPCRGQHPCSPDGKWKAAISSASLDAGPGNEFRNARVSCIAGPCPFTRIQDDGLAEGGQTITVSVRNWSDTATFLMEAEVFHPMETSIVHESYPVIFGPTLNFTLPADAEGICIESDLNGERIVFPLGPNLFLSWASCNARVNPDQTKVYRCELKPGFRFP
;
A
#
# COMPACT_ATOMS: atom_id res chain seq x y z
N MET A 1 0.54 -1.53 -10.62
CA MET A 1 0.59 -0.36 -9.71
C MET A 1 0.21 0.87 -10.51
N GLY A 2 -0.94 1.48 -10.20
CA GLY A 2 -1.41 2.72 -10.84
C GLY A 2 -1.49 3.86 -9.84
N SER A 3 -1.77 5.08 -10.28
CA SER A 3 -2.06 6.22 -9.39
C SER A 3 -3.35 6.91 -9.84
N ALA A 4 -4.10 7.43 -8.88
CA ALA A 4 -5.28 8.25 -9.12
C ALA A 4 -5.05 9.64 -8.54
N VAL A 5 -5.49 10.65 -9.28
CA VAL A 5 -5.32 12.06 -8.94
C VAL A 5 -6.61 12.80 -9.23
N LYS A 6 -7.03 13.67 -8.30
CA LYS A 6 -8.21 14.51 -8.46
C LYS A 6 -7.98 15.89 -7.83
N THR A 7 -8.29 16.92 -8.59
CA THR A 7 -8.31 18.30 -8.09
C THR A 7 -9.72 18.70 -7.69
N PHE A 8 -9.85 19.46 -6.60
CA PHE A 8 -11.12 20.05 -6.20
C PHE A 8 -10.91 21.41 -5.55
N GLN A 9 -11.99 22.20 -5.49
CA GLN A 9 -11.95 23.54 -4.91
C GLN A 9 -12.86 23.63 -3.69
N VAL A 10 -12.41 24.44 -2.74
CA VAL A 10 -13.25 24.90 -1.61
C VAL A 10 -13.57 26.37 -1.87
N GLU A 11 -14.66 26.61 -2.59
CA GLU A 11 -15.13 27.94 -2.92
C GLU A 11 -15.58 28.69 -1.68
N ASN A 12 -14.97 29.84 -1.42
CA ASN A 12 -15.35 30.73 -0.34
C ASN A 12 -14.88 32.16 -0.65
N ARG A 13 -15.36 33.12 0.14
CA ARG A 13 -15.00 34.54 0.04
C ARG A 13 -14.33 34.98 1.34
N GLY A 14 -13.12 35.51 1.23
CA GLY A 14 -12.36 36.04 2.35
C GLY A 14 -13.02 37.28 2.98
N ASN A 15 -12.58 37.60 4.20
CA ASN A 15 -13.00 38.79 4.96
C ASN A 15 -14.51 38.89 5.24
N VAL A 16 -15.24 37.76 5.20
CA VAL A 16 -16.66 37.70 5.57
C VAL A 16 -16.76 37.24 7.04
N PRO A 17 -17.36 38.02 7.95
CA PRO A 17 -17.52 37.61 9.34
C PRO A 17 -18.52 36.46 9.46
N CYS A 18 -18.28 35.50 10.36
CA CYS A 18 -19.13 34.30 10.47
C CYS A 18 -20.52 34.62 11.04
N ARG A 19 -20.61 35.54 12.00
CA ARG A 19 -21.86 35.91 12.70
C ARG A 19 -22.64 34.70 13.26
N GLY A 20 -21.92 33.66 13.69
CA GLY A 20 -22.51 32.41 14.21
C GLY A 20 -23.13 31.49 13.14
N GLN A 21 -23.06 31.84 11.86
CA GLN A 21 -23.57 31.02 10.76
C GLN A 21 -22.52 30.00 10.33
N HIS A 22 -22.62 28.79 10.87
CA HIS A 22 -21.69 27.72 10.57
C HIS A 22 -21.74 27.29 9.09
N PRO A 23 -20.61 26.87 8.50
CA PRO A 23 -19.31 26.66 9.15
C PRO A 23 -18.51 27.95 9.34
N CYS A 24 -17.73 28.02 10.43
CA CYS A 24 -16.81 29.12 10.74
C CYS A 24 -15.35 28.67 10.74
N SER A 25 -14.42 29.63 10.70
CA SER A 25 -13.01 29.45 11.08
C SER A 25 -12.88 28.83 12.48
N PRO A 26 -11.75 28.18 12.81
CA PRO A 26 -11.55 27.59 14.13
C PRO A 26 -11.71 28.57 15.30
N ASP A 27 -11.44 29.85 15.09
CA ASP A 27 -11.62 30.92 16.09
C ASP A 27 -13.03 31.55 16.06
N GLY A 28 -13.93 31.07 15.19
CA GLY A 28 -15.32 31.50 15.08
C GLY A 28 -15.53 32.86 14.40
N LYS A 29 -14.46 33.55 13.95
CA LYS A 29 -14.54 34.92 13.46
C LYS A 29 -14.98 35.02 12.00
N TRP A 30 -14.54 34.09 11.16
CA TRP A 30 -14.68 34.17 9.71
C TRP A 30 -15.63 33.11 9.18
N LYS A 31 -16.43 33.46 8.17
CA LYS A 31 -17.26 32.50 7.43
C LYS A 31 -16.34 31.49 6.75
N ALA A 32 -16.67 30.22 6.90
CA ALA A 32 -16.00 29.13 6.20
C ALA A 32 -16.92 28.50 5.15
N ALA A 33 -16.32 27.71 4.29
CA ALA A 33 -16.98 26.71 3.47
C ALA A 33 -16.29 25.36 3.67
N ILE A 34 -17.03 24.28 3.42
CA ILE A 34 -16.52 22.91 3.45
C ILE A 34 -16.83 22.31 2.10
N SER A 35 -15.83 21.66 1.49
CA SER A 35 -16.00 20.88 0.27
C SER A 35 -15.29 19.55 0.44
N SER A 36 -15.80 18.53 -0.25
CA SER A 36 -15.27 17.18 -0.20
C SER A 36 -14.96 16.64 -1.59
N ALA A 37 -14.02 15.71 -1.64
CA ALA A 37 -13.69 14.96 -2.83
C ALA A 37 -13.50 13.48 -2.49
N SER A 38 -13.95 12.63 -3.41
CA SER A 38 -13.81 11.19 -3.32
C SER A 38 -13.12 10.62 -4.56
N LEU A 39 -12.37 9.55 -4.34
CA LEU A 39 -11.79 8.67 -5.37
C LEU A 39 -12.33 7.26 -5.15
N ASP A 40 -12.62 6.53 -6.23
CA ASP A 40 -13.03 5.12 -6.21
C ASP A 40 -12.03 4.32 -7.06
N ALA A 41 -11.41 3.30 -6.46
CA ALA A 41 -10.42 2.43 -7.09
C ALA A 41 -11.07 1.39 -8.01
N GLY A 42 -12.39 1.23 -7.92
CA GLY A 42 -13.16 0.20 -8.59
C GLY A 42 -13.13 -1.14 -7.85
N PRO A 43 -14.00 -2.10 -8.24
CA PRO A 43 -14.13 -3.38 -7.56
C PRO A 43 -12.80 -4.15 -7.51
N GLY A 44 -12.48 -4.67 -6.32
CA GLY A 44 -11.26 -5.45 -6.09
C GLY A 44 -9.98 -4.63 -6.01
N ASN A 45 -10.03 -3.30 -6.04
CA ASN A 45 -8.87 -2.45 -5.83
C ASN A 45 -9.01 -1.64 -4.54
N GLU A 46 -7.88 -1.26 -3.97
CA GLU A 46 -7.76 -0.42 -2.78
C GLU A 46 -6.78 0.72 -3.03
N PHE A 47 -7.06 1.86 -2.41
CA PHE A 47 -6.11 2.95 -2.33
C PHE A 47 -5.18 2.81 -1.14
N ARG A 48 -3.90 3.13 -1.36
CA ARG A 48 -2.87 3.27 -0.32
C ARG A 48 -2.10 4.57 -0.54
N ASN A 49 -1.35 5.01 0.48
CA ASN A 49 -0.52 6.21 0.43
C ASN A 49 -1.30 7.47 -0.02
N ALA A 50 -2.56 7.58 0.42
CA ALA A 50 -3.42 8.66 0.03
C ALA A 50 -2.99 9.98 0.71
N ARG A 51 -2.92 11.06 -0.06
CA ARG A 51 -2.54 12.39 0.42
C ARG A 51 -3.39 13.48 -0.20
N VAL A 52 -3.58 14.55 0.56
CA VAL A 52 -4.26 15.77 0.11
C VAL A 52 -3.34 16.97 0.36
N SER A 53 -3.18 17.81 -0.66
CA SER A 53 -2.32 18.99 -0.59
C SER A 53 -3.05 20.20 -1.14
N CYS A 54 -2.91 21.36 -0.48
CA CYS A 54 -3.35 22.62 -1.06
C CYS A 54 -2.32 23.07 -2.09
N ILE A 55 -2.75 23.31 -3.33
CA ILE A 55 -1.87 23.63 -4.46
C ILE A 55 -2.04 25.06 -5.00
N ALA A 56 -3.14 25.74 -4.64
CA ALA A 56 -3.36 27.14 -5.00
C ALA A 56 -4.34 27.84 -4.05
N GLY A 57 -4.18 29.16 -3.90
CA GLY A 57 -5.03 29.99 -3.02
C GLY A 57 -4.50 30.11 -1.58
N PRO A 58 -5.34 30.54 -0.63
CA PRO A 58 -4.93 30.86 0.74
C PRO A 58 -4.79 29.62 1.64
N CYS A 59 -3.87 28.72 1.30
CA CYS A 59 -3.65 27.43 2.01
C CYS A 59 -3.51 27.51 3.55
N PRO A 60 -2.88 28.53 4.15
CA PRO A 60 -2.80 28.66 5.62
C PRO A 60 -4.16 28.83 6.32
N PHE A 61 -5.21 29.17 5.56
CA PHE A 61 -6.56 29.41 6.07
C PHE A 61 -7.49 28.21 5.79
N THR A 62 -6.92 27.02 5.81
CA THR A 62 -7.63 25.77 5.52
C THR A 62 -7.33 24.70 6.56
N ARG A 63 -8.23 23.72 6.71
CA ARG A 63 -8.06 22.59 7.61
C ARG A 63 -8.73 21.35 7.04
N ILE A 64 -8.02 20.23 6.99
CA ILE A 64 -8.60 18.92 6.71
C ILE A 64 -9.48 18.56 7.90
N GLN A 65 -10.76 18.29 7.63
CA GLN A 65 -11.78 18.12 8.64
C GLN A 65 -12.05 16.64 8.92
N ASP A 66 -12.11 15.83 7.86
CA ASP A 66 -12.15 14.38 7.93
C ASP A 66 -11.04 13.79 7.05
N ASP A 67 -10.24 12.95 7.70
CA ASP A 67 -9.21 12.12 7.11
C ASP A 67 -9.80 10.72 6.96
N GLY A 68 -10.45 10.46 5.83
CA GLY A 68 -10.72 9.10 5.37
C GLY A 68 -9.57 8.54 4.53
N LEU A 69 -8.36 9.12 4.65
CA LEU A 69 -7.19 8.81 3.84
C LEU A 69 -6.31 7.76 4.52
N ALA A 70 -6.22 7.79 5.85
CA ALA A 70 -5.38 6.90 6.65
C ALA A 70 -5.85 5.43 6.61
N GLU A 71 -7.16 5.19 6.50
CA GLU A 71 -7.72 3.83 6.45
C GLU A 71 -7.61 3.18 5.06
N GLY A 72 -7.41 3.99 4.01
CA GLY A 72 -7.38 3.51 2.63
C GLY A 72 -8.71 2.88 2.21
N GLY A 73 -8.63 1.81 1.41
CA GLY A 73 -9.79 1.06 0.94
C GLY A 73 -10.26 1.45 -0.45
N GLN A 74 -11.37 0.88 -0.90
CA GLN A 74 -11.85 1.05 -2.28
C GLN A 74 -12.22 2.52 -2.57
N THR A 75 -12.91 3.17 -1.64
CA THR A 75 -13.33 4.56 -1.76
C THR A 75 -12.73 5.37 -0.63
N ILE A 76 -11.94 6.37 -0.99
CA ILE A 76 -11.40 7.34 -0.04
C ILE A 76 -12.09 8.68 -0.24
N THR A 77 -12.42 9.37 0.85
CA THR A 77 -13.07 10.68 0.84
C THR A 77 -12.34 11.62 1.78
N VAL A 78 -12.15 12.86 1.34
CA VAL A 78 -11.55 13.91 2.14
C VAL A 78 -12.48 15.12 2.18
N SER A 79 -12.60 15.73 3.35
CA SER A 79 -13.35 16.97 3.55
C SER A 79 -12.41 18.07 4.02
N VAL A 80 -12.46 19.22 3.36
CA VAL A 80 -11.60 20.36 3.70
C VAL A 80 -12.44 21.58 3.97
N ARG A 81 -12.11 22.25 5.08
CA ARG A 81 -12.67 23.55 5.47
C ARG A 81 -11.74 24.67 5.01
N ASN A 82 -12.30 25.73 4.42
CA ASN A 82 -11.60 26.95 4.03
C ASN A 82 -12.32 28.17 4.62
N TRP A 83 -11.61 29.08 5.28
CA TRP A 83 -12.16 30.33 5.84
C TRP A 83 -11.54 31.61 5.24
N SER A 84 -10.99 31.50 4.03
CA SER A 84 -10.51 32.62 3.22
C SER A 84 -11.09 32.53 1.79
N ASP A 85 -10.52 33.23 0.81
CA ASP A 85 -10.86 33.11 -0.60
C ASP A 85 -10.65 31.67 -1.13
N THR A 86 -11.21 31.36 -2.30
CA THR A 86 -11.17 30.02 -2.91
C THR A 86 -9.77 29.40 -2.90
N ALA A 87 -9.67 28.18 -2.39
CA ALA A 87 -8.45 27.38 -2.38
C ALA A 87 -8.65 26.10 -3.20
N THR A 88 -7.60 25.67 -3.90
CA THR A 88 -7.58 24.47 -4.73
C THR A 88 -6.71 23.40 -4.09
N PHE A 89 -7.23 22.17 -4.07
CA PHE A 89 -6.60 21.01 -3.47
C PHE A 89 -6.35 19.93 -4.52
N LEU A 90 -5.23 19.22 -4.34
CA LEU A 90 -4.87 18.00 -5.05
C LEU A 90 -5.04 16.83 -4.09
N MET A 91 -5.83 15.84 -4.48
CA MET A 91 -5.97 14.56 -3.81
C MET A 91 -5.33 13.49 -4.69
N GLU A 92 -4.45 12.67 -4.13
CA GLU A 92 -3.74 11.64 -4.87
C GLU A 92 -3.54 10.39 -4.01
N ALA A 93 -3.59 9.22 -4.66
CA ALA A 93 -3.43 7.92 -4.01
C ALA A 93 -2.90 6.88 -5.00
N GLU A 94 -2.22 5.86 -4.46
CA GLU A 94 -1.74 4.72 -5.23
C GLU A 94 -2.84 3.66 -5.29
N VAL A 95 -3.11 3.13 -6.48
CA VAL A 95 -4.06 2.03 -6.70
C VAL A 95 -3.32 0.71 -6.58
N PHE A 96 -3.77 -0.10 -5.62
CA PHE A 96 -3.31 -1.44 -5.37
C PHE A 96 -4.45 -2.42 -5.60
N HIS A 97 -4.20 -3.53 -6.28
CA HIS A 97 -5.13 -4.66 -6.32
C HIS A 97 -4.69 -5.62 -5.22
N PRO A 98 -5.42 -5.76 -4.11
CA PRO A 98 -5.15 -6.81 -3.15
C PRO A 98 -5.39 -8.12 -3.88
N MET A 99 -4.31 -8.81 -4.27
CA MET A 99 -4.44 -10.24 -4.49
C MET A 99 -4.92 -10.80 -3.15
N GLU A 100 -6.11 -11.40 -3.12
CA GLU A 100 -6.37 -12.48 -2.20
C GLU A 100 -5.42 -13.63 -2.56
N THR A 101 -4.13 -13.45 -2.28
CA THR A 101 -3.33 -14.62 -1.94
C THR A 101 -3.93 -15.03 -0.61
N SER A 102 -4.80 -16.04 -0.63
CA SER A 102 -4.80 -16.95 0.50
C SER A 102 -3.32 -17.22 0.77
N ILE A 103 -2.84 -16.80 1.93
CA ILE A 103 -1.62 -17.39 2.45
C ILE A 103 -2.05 -18.81 2.78
N VAL A 104 -2.14 -19.64 1.74
CA VAL A 104 -2.07 -21.06 1.92
C VAL A 104 -0.64 -21.24 2.36
N HIS A 105 -0.43 -21.23 3.67
CA HIS A 105 0.78 -21.74 4.26
C HIS A 105 0.74 -23.26 4.01
N GLU A 106 0.98 -23.64 2.77
CA GLU A 106 1.08 -25.02 2.37
C GLU A 106 2.46 -25.48 2.81
N SER A 107 2.51 -26.00 4.03
CA SER A 107 3.70 -26.65 4.57
C SER A 107 3.89 -27.96 3.81
N TYR A 108 4.68 -27.93 2.75
CA TYR A 108 5.09 -29.15 2.06
C TYR A 108 6.07 -29.93 2.94
N PRO A 109 5.95 -31.27 3.02
CA PRO A 109 6.89 -32.06 3.78
C PRO A 109 8.29 -31.93 3.15
N VAL A 110 9.21 -31.32 3.89
CA VAL A 110 10.63 -31.33 3.54
C VAL A 110 11.20 -32.67 4.00
N ILE A 111 11.71 -33.45 3.06
CA ILE A 111 12.55 -34.60 3.40
C ILE A 111 13.94 -34.06 3.69
N PHE A 112 14.28 -33.96 4.98
CA PHE A 112 15.61 -33.57 5.42
C PHE A 112 16.63 -34.66 5.03
N GLY A 113 17.35 -34.40 3.94
CA GLY A 113 18.58 -35.08 3.55
C GLY A 113 19.71 -34.06 3.38
N PRO A 114 20.74 -34.32 2.57
CA PRO A 114 21.76 -33.30 2.26
C PRO A 114 21.22 -32.13 1.41
N THR A 115 19.96 -32.18 0.95
CA THR A 115 19.35 -31.23 0.01
C THR A 115 17.93 -30.86 0.42
N LEU A 116 17.56 -29.59 0.28
CA LEU A 116 16.18 -29.10 0.38
C LEU A 116 15.51 -29.18 -1.00
N ASN A 117 14.37 -29.87 -1.09
CA ASN A 117 13.58 -29.97 -2.32
C ASN A 117 12.16 -29.45 -2.07
N PHE A 118 11.64 -28.60 -2.96
CA PHE A 118 10.27 -28.09 -2.90
C PHE A 118 9.74 -27.79 -4.31
N THR A 119 8.42 -27.83 -4.46
CA THR A 119 7.72 -27.54 -5.72
C THR A 119 6.83 -26.33 -5.53
N LEU A 120 6.77 -25.47 -6.55
CA LEU A 120 5.91 -24.29 -6.56
C LEU A 120 4.94 -24.34 -7.73
N PRO A 121 3.68 -23.91 -7.52
CA PRO A 121 2.70 -23.83 -8.60
C PRO A 121 3.08 -22.74 -9.61
N ALA A 122 2.51 -22.84 -10.81
CA ALA A 122 2.89 -22.01 -11.96
C ALA A 122 2.53 -20.53 -11.79
N ASP A 123 1.53 -20.23 -10.97
CA ASP A 123 0.97 -18.90 -10.68
C ASP A 123 1.56 -18.24 -9.43
N ALA A 124 2.55 -18.86 -8.78
CA ALA A 124 3.17 -18.31 -7.59
C ALA A 124 4.04 -17.07 -7.90
N GLU A 125 3.70 -15.94 -7.28
CA GLU A 125 4.44 -14.68 -7.32
C GLU A 125 4.97 -14.29 -5.92
N GLY A 126 6.06 -13.53 -5.86
CA GLY A 126 6.57 -12.98 -4.59
C GLY A 126 7.08 -14.03 -3.58
N ILE A 127 7.55 -15.18 -4.07
CA ILE A 127 7.92 -16.32 -3.22
C ILE A 127 9.16 -15.99 -2.36
N CYS A 128 9.14 -16.39 -1.09
CA CYS A 128 10.28 -16.31 -0.18
C CYS A 128 10.49 -17.63 0.57
N ILE A 129 11.73 -17.93 0.94
CA ILE A 129 12.05 -18.93 1.97
C ILE A 129 12.26 -18.20 3.28
N GLU A 130 11.57 -18.63 4.32
CA GLU A 130 11.75 -18.12 5.66
C GLU A 130 12.50 -19.14 6.52
N SER A 131 13.43 -18.64 7.34
CA SER A 131 14.21 -19.45 8.27
C SER A 131 14.40 -18.67 9.55
N ASP A 132 14.47 -19.37 10.68
CA ASP A 132 14.90 -18.81 11.95
C ASP A 132 16.35 -19.22 12.23
N LEU A 133 17.22 -18.25 12.49
CA LEU A 133 18.60 -18.48 12.89
C LEU A 133 18.88 -17.72 14.18
N ASN A 134 19.08 -18.46 15.28
CA ASN A 134 19.28 -17.89 16.62
C ASN A 134 18.15 -16.95 17.10
N GLY A 135 16.89 -17.22 16.71
CA GLY A 135 15.74 -16.38 17.06
C GLY A 135 15.56 -15.15 16.18
N GLU A 136 16.38 -14.99 15.13
CA GLU A 136 16.21 -13.97 14.11
C GLU A 136 15.56 -14.59 12.87
N ARG A 137 14.40 -14.05 12.46
CA ARG A 137 13.71 -14.46 11.24
C ARG A 137 14.44 -13.88 10.03
N ILE A 138 15.02 -14.75 9.22
CA ILE A 138 15.69 -14.42 7.97
C ILE A 138 14.76 -14.77 6.81
N VAL A 139 14.56 -13.83 5.90
CA VAL A 139 13.74 -13.99 4.69
C VAL A 139 14.63 -13.96 3.46
N PHE A 140 14.57 -15.01 2.65
CA PHE A 140 15.29 -15.13 1.39
C PHE A 140 14.32 -15.04 0.21
N PRO A 141 14.27 -13.90 -0.51
CA PRO A 141 13.40 -13.77 -1.68
C PRO A 141 13.87 -14.68 -2.81
N LEU A 142 12.95 -15.43 -3.41
CA LEU A 142 13.22 -16.26 -4.60
C LEU A 142 12.94 -15.43 -5.85
N GLY A 143 13.98 -14.78 -6.36
CA GLY A 143 13.94 -14.07 -7.64
C GLY A 143 14.11 -14.99 -8.86
N PRO A 144 14.11 -14.43 -10.09
CA PRO A 144 14.36 -15.19 -11.31
C PRO A 144 15.75 -15.87 -11.32
N ASN A 145 16.69 -15.33 -10.55
CA ASN A 145 17.96 -15.95 -10.26
C ASN A 145 18.00 -16.30 -8.76
N LEU A 146 18.21 -17.58 -8.45
CA LEU A 146 18.25 -18.10 -7.08
C LEU A 146 19.60 -17.80 -6.43
N PHE A 147 19.73 -16.62 -5.82
CA PHE A 147 20.93 -16.26 -5.06
C PHE A 147 20.70 -16.51 -3.56
N LEU A 148 20.94 -17.76 -3.13
CA LEU A 148 20.95 -18.08 -1.70
C LEU A 148 22.39 -18.02 -1.16
N SER A 149 22.60 -17.29 -0.06
CA SER A 149 23.91 -17.18 0.59
C SER A 149 24.38 -18.53 1.17
N TRP A 150 23.44 -19.38 1.59
CA TRP A 150 23.66 -20.62 2.33
C TRP A 150 23.55 -21.92 1.49
N ALA A 151 22.99 -21.85 0.28
CA ALA A 151 22.81 -23.01 -0.60
C ALA A 151 23.09 -22.70 -2.08
N SER A 152 23.32 -23.76 -2.85
CA SER A 152 23.33 -23.75 -4.31
C SER A 152 22.05 -24.40 -4.81
N CYS A 153 21.22 -23.65 -5.52
CA CYS A 153 19.91 -24.12 -5.97
C CYS A 153 19.83 -24.27 -7.48
N ASN A 154 19.13 -25.31 -7.91
CA ASN A 154 18.73 -25.52 -9.30
C ASN A 154 17.21 -25.58 -9.37
N ALA A 155 16.64 -25.04 -10.45
CA ALA A 155 15.21 -25.14 -10.74
C ALA A 155 14.98 -25.95 -12.03
N ARG A 156 13.94 -26.75 -12.04
CA ARG A 156 13.41 -27.42 -13.24
C ARG A 156 11.96 -27.01 -13.44
N VAL A 157 11.58 -26.78 -14.69
CA VAL A 157 10.19 -26.49 -15.05
C VAL A 157 9.60 -27.74 -15.67
N ASN A 158 8.49 -28.21 -15.11
CA ASN A 158 7.74 -29.35 -15.63
C ASN A 158 6.82 -28.94 -16.79
N PRO A 159 6.28 -29.89 -17.57
CA PRO A 159 5.36 -29.60 -18.68
C PRO A 159 4.10 -28.85 -18.26
N ASP A 160 3.65 -29.02 -17.02
CA ASP A 160 2.52 -28.34 -16.40
C ASP A 160 2.88 -26.94 -15.85
N GLN A 161 4.05 -26.41 -16.20
CA GLN A 161 4.61 -25.15 -15.72
C GLN A 161 4.95 -25.11 -14.22
N THR A 162 4.81 -26.21 -13.48
CA THR A 162 5.27 -26.28 -12.09
C THR A 162 6.79 -26.20 -12.02
N LYS A 163 7.31 -25.52 -11.00
CA LYS A 163 8.75 -25.34 -10.81
C LYS A 163 9.22 -26.18 -9.63
N VAL A 164 10.15 -27.10 -9.89
CA VAL A 164 10.79 -27.94 -8.87
C VAL A 164 12.15 -27.37 -8.54
N TYR A 165 12.38 -27.05 -7.26
CA TYR A 165 13.61 -26.50 -6.74
C TYR A 165 14.37 -27.55 -5.95
N ARG A 166 15.68 -27.61 -6.16
CA ARG A 166 16.62 -28.44 -5.40
C ARG A 166 17.80 -27.59 -4.95
N CYS A 167 17.94 -27.43 -3.65
CA CYS A 167 18.95 -26.62 -2.99
C CYS A 167 19.89 -27.49 -2.17
N GLU A 168 21.18 -27.44 -2.47
CA GLU A 168 22.22 -28.17 -1.74
C GLU A 168 23.00 -27.20 -0.84
N LEU A 169 23.26 -27.58 0.40
CA LEU A 169 23.94 -26.71 1.36
C LEU A 169 25.38 -26.42 0.91
N LYS A 170 25.79 -25.15 1.05
CA LYS A 170 27.20 -24.78 0.92
C LYS A 170 27.99 -25.29 2.13
N PRO A 171 29.31 -25.54 1.98
CA PRO A 171 30.15 -25.93 3.11
C PRO A 171 30.01 -24.96 4.29
N GLY A 172 29.88 -25.50 5.51
CA GLY A 172 29.72 -24.71 6.74
C GLY A 172 28.27 -24.49 7.18
N PHE A 173 27.29 -24.77 6.31
CA PHE A 173 25.87 -24.75 6.68
C PHE A 173 25.38 -26.16 7.00
N ARG A 174 24.40 -26.25 7.91
CA ARG A 174 23.73 -27.49 8.29
C ARG A 174 22.24 -27.20 8.48
N PHE A 175 21.40 -28.13 8.03
CA PHE A 175 20.02 -28.16 8.49
C PHE A 175 20.00 -28.66 9.95
N PRO A 176 19.02 -28.22 10.77
CA PRO A 176 18.81 -28.76 12.11
C PRO A 176 18.63 -30.28 12.11
#